data_AF-A0A352JHW6-F1
#
_entry.id   AF-A0A352JHW6-F1
#
_cell.length_a   1.000
_cell.length_b   1.000
_cell.length_c   1.000
_cell.angle_alpha   90.00
_cell.angle_beta   90.00
_cell.angle_gamma   90.00
#
_symmetry.space_group_name_H-M   'P 1'
#
loop_
_entity.id
_entity.type
_entity.pdbx_description
1 polymer ?
#
loop_
_entity_poly.entity_id
_entity_poly.type
_entity_poly.pdbx_seq_one_letter_code
_entity_poly.pdbx_strand_id
1 'polypeptide(L)'
;MVDTSAPDQQVEFLASSRFYVEITLQGSLEKIDGYFMECSGLSRSQEVIEIVEVTPQVWGKNGTSKGRVIRTKLPGNVKSDNIILKQGLTISMTMWNWLKSVEDGKWSQQLRDGDITVYDQSATERARFRFNGAWPVRYKISDFKADSGEFAVAEVELSVNDFLRIS
;
A
#
# COMPACT_ATOMS: atom_id res chain seq x y z
N MET A 1 -15.06 43.60 -15.07
CA MET A 1 -15.35 42.17 -14.82
C MET A 1 -14.07 41.43 -15.12
N VAL A 2 -13.36 40.97 -14.07
CA VAL A 2 -12.12 40.19 -14.22
C VAL A 2 -12.53 38.74 -14.13
N ASP A 3 -12.49 38.06 -15.27
CA ASP A 3 -12.74 36.64 -15.39
C ASP A 3 -11.61 35.90 -14.68
N THR A 4 -11.92 35.27 -13.55
CA THR A 4 -10.96 34.46 -12.79
C THR A 4 -11.11 33.03 -13.28
N SER A 5 -10.56 32.72 -14.45
CA SER A 5 -10.47 31.33 -14.92
C SER A 5 -9.56 30.57 -13.96
N ALA A 6 -10.10 29.55 -13.30
CA ALA A 6 -9.34 28.62 -12.47
C ALA A 6 -8.15 28.07 -13.27
N PRO A 7 -6.97 27.90 -12.65
CA PRO A 7 -5.83 27.33 -13.35
C PRO A 7 -6.20 25.95 -13.87
N ASP A 8 -5.99 25.76 -15.17
CA ASP A 8 -6.17 24.48 -15.86
C ASP A 8 -5.31 23.44 -15.14
N GLN A 9 -5.95 22.54 -14.39
CA GLN A 9 -5.26 21.57 -13.55
C GLN A 9 -4.66 20.51 -14.48
N GLN A 10 -3.43 20.77 -14.92
CA GLN A 10 -2.67 19.93 -15.82
C GLN A 10 -2.54 18.53 -15.19
N VAL A 11 -3.25 17.56 -15.74
CA VAL A 11 -3.22 16.17 -15.28
C VAL A 11 -1.89 15.56 -15.72
N GLU A 12 -0.92 15.56 -14.82
CA GLU A 12 0.38 14.91 -15.03
C GLU A 12 0.28 13.42 -14.68
N PHE A 13 0.58 12.55 -15.64
CA PHE A 13 0.67 11.12 -15.40
C PHE A 13 2.03 10.80 -14.79
N LEU A 14 2.03 10.34 -13.54
CA LEU A 14 3.24 9.91 -12.84
C LEU A 14 3.69 8.55 -13.40
N ALA A 15 4.95 8.46 -13.82
CA ALA A 15 5.54 7.19 -14.25
C ALA A 15 5.81 6.29 -13.03
N SER A 16 5.67 4.97 -13.19
CA SER A 16 6.05 3.99 -12.18
C SER A 16 7.57 3.84 -12.01
N SER A 17 8.37 4.52 -12.83
CA SER A 17 9.82 4.56 -12.74
C SER A 17 10.26 5.97 -12.36
N ARG A 18 11.14 6.09 -11.34
CA ARG A 18 11.65 7.32 -10.69
C ARG A 18 10.84 7.84 -9.49
N PHE A 19 10.47 6.96 -8.56
CA PHE A 19 9.99 7.34 -7.23
C PHE A 19 11.09 7.12 -6.17
N TYR A 20 11.00 7.81 -5.03
CA TYR A 20 11.82 7.53 -3.86
C TYR A 20 10.91 7.03 -2.75
N VAL A 21 10.94 5.73 -2.48
CA VAL A 21 10.31 5.21 -1.27
C VAL A 21 11.29 5.43 -0.13
N GLU A 22 11.01 6.45 0.67
CA GLU A 22 11.67 6.69 1.93
C GLU A 22 10.76 6.18 3.03
N ILE A 23 11.22 5.17 3.76
CA ILE A 23 10.53 4.78 4.98
C ILE A 23 11.18 5.52 6.13
N THR A 24 10.38 6.25 6.88
CA THR A 24 10.76 6.79 8.18
C THR A 24 10.03 5.98 9.23
N LEU A 25 10.77 5.08 9.85
CA LEU A 25 10.32 4.26 10.95
C LEU A 25 10.30 5.13 12.21
N GLN A 26 9.12 5.30 12.80
CA GLN A 26 8.99 6.03 14.05
C GLN A 26 9.89 5.39 15.13
N GLY A 27 10.83 6.18 15.68
CA GLY A 27 11.81 5.71 16.68
C GLY A 27 13.16 5.24 16.11
N SER A 28 13.37 5.32 14.80
CA SER A 28 14.71 5.14 14.22
C SER A 28 15.63 6.33 14.53
N LEU A 29 16.92 6.03 14.71
CA LEU A 29 17.99 7.04 14.75
C LEU A 29 18.40 7.49 13.34
N GLU A 30 17.97 6.77 12.31
CA GLU A 30 18.25 7.09 10.91
C GLU A 30 17.20 8.07 10.37
N LYS A 31 17.65 9.07 9.61
CA LYS A 31 16.75 10.05 8.98
C LYS A 31 15.87 9.39 7.91
N ILE A 32 16.36 8.33 7.29
CA ILE A 32 15.72 7.50 6.27
C ILE A 32 16.16 6.05 6.56
N ASP A 33 15.22 5.14 6.81
CA ASP A 33 15.48 3.75 7.20
C ASP A 33 15.71 2.79 6.02
N GLY A 34 15.52 3.30 4.80
CA GLY A 34 15.79 2.55 3.59
C GLY A 34 15.48 3.33 2.33
N TYR A 35 16.31 3.12 1.32
CA TYR A 35 16.02 3.49 -0.06
C TYR A 35 15.62 2.23 -0.82
N PHE A 36 14.40 2.21 -1.32
CA PHE A 36 13.89 1.04 -2.06
C PHE A 36 13.84 1.32 -3.56
N MET A 37 14.30 0.33 -4.31
CA MET A 37 14.30 0.34 -5.77
C MET A 37 12.95 -0.12 -6.32
N GLU A 38 12.23 -0.95 -5.57
CA GLU A 38 10.88 -1.40 -5.91
C GLU A 38 9.97 -1.33 -4.69
N CYS A 39 8.72 -0.91 -4.92
CA CYS A 39 7.64 -0.98 -3.95
C CYS A 39 6.38 -1.50 -4.67
N SER A 40 5.72 -2.50 -4.09
CA SER A 40 4.51 -3.10 -4.63
C SER A 40 3.55 -3.54 -3.50
N GLY A 41 2.37 -4.04 -3.86
CA GLY A 41 1.33 -4.37 -2.87
C GLY A 41 0.57 -3.16 -2.32
N LEU A 42 0.69 -2.00 -2.98
CA LEU A 42 0.02 -0.75 -2.61
C LEU A 42 -1.46 -0.77 -2.98
N SER A 43 -2.25 -1.52 -2.21
CA SER A 43 -3.66 -1.80 -2.51
C SER A 43 -4.50 -1.66 -1.24
N ARG A 44 -5.64 -0.97 -1.39
CA ARG A 44 -6.71 -0.85 -0.38
C ARG A 44 -8.02 -1.22 -1.06
N SER A 45 -8.75 -2.17 -0.50
CA SER A 45 -10.02 -2.65 -1.06
C SER A 45 -11.14 -2.58 -0.02
N GLN A 46 -12.37 -2.45 -0.52
CA GLN A 46 -13.59 -2.48 0.27
C GLN A 46 -14.32 -3.77 -0.06
N GLU A 47 -14.48 -4.66 0.91
CA GLU A 47 -15.32 -5.84 0.72
C GLU A 47 -16.76 -5.43 0.43
N VAL A 48 -17.47 -6.23 -0.36
CA VAL A 48 -18.88 -6.03 -0.69
C VAL A 48 -19.67 -7.21 -0.17
N ILE A 49 -20.59 -6.94 0.75
CA ILE A 49 -21.55 -7.91 1.27
C ILE A 49 -22.77 -7.86 0.37
N GLU A 50 -23.13 -9.00 -0.23
CA GLU A 50 -24.35 -9.12 -1.02
C GLU A 50 -25.47 -9.75 -0.20
N ILE A 51 -26.54 -9.00 0.01
CA ILE A 51 -27.79 -9.52 0.57
C ILE A 51 -28.76 -9.74 -0.60
N VAL A 52 -29.20 -10.98 -0.76
CA VAL A 52 -30.18 -11.37 -1.77
C VAL A 52 -31.46 -11.78 -1.06
N GLU A 53 -32.54 -11.05 -1.31
CA GLU A 53 -33.85 -11.32 -0.72
C GLU A 53 -34.94 -11.40 -1.79
N VAL A 54 -35.98 -12.18 -1.51
CA VAL A 54 -37.19 -12.24 -2.34
C VAL A 54 -38.24 -11.37 -1.67
N THR A 55 -38.65 -10.31 -2.36
CA THR A 55 -39.67 -9.39 -1.85
C THR A 55 -41.06 -9.77 -2.37
N PRO A 56 -42.14 -9.42 -1.65
CA PRO A 56 -43.51 -9.62 -2.13
C PRO A 56 -43.88 -8.68 -3.28
N GLN A 57 -42.93 -7.86 -3.76
CA GLN A 57 -43.16 -6.96 -4.87
C GLN A 57 -43.53 -7.73 -6.14
N VAL A 58 -44.49 -7.15 -6.85
CA VAL A 58 -44.95 -7.62 -8.13
C VAL A 58 -44.10 -6.98 -9.22
N TRP A 59 -43.70 -7.73 -10.23
CA TRP A 59 -42.88 -7.26 -11.34
C TRP A 59 -43.32 -7.87 -12.69
N GLY A 60 -42.66 -7.44 -13.77
CA GLY A 60 -42.98 -7.88 -15.14
C GLY A 60 -44.03 -7.00 -15.83
N LYS A 61 -44.10 -7.09 -17.18
CA LYS A 61 -44.87 -6.19 -18.06
C LYS A 61 -46.35 -6.05 -17.70
N ASN A 62 -46.94 -7.08 -17.09
CA ASN A 62 -48.37 -7.12 -16.71
C ASN A 62 -48.60 -7.20 -15.20
N GLY A 63 -47.56 -7.04 -14.37
CA GLY A 63 -47.70 -7.13 -12.92
C GLY A 63 -48.24 -8.47 -12.43
N THR A 64 -47.85 -9.58 -13.05
CA THR A 64 -48.30 -10.93 -12.69
C THR A 64 -47.23 -11.75 -11.97
N SER A 65 -45.95 -11.39 -12.10
CA SER A 65 -44.86 -12.11 -11.46
C SER A 65 -44.67 -11.63 -10.03
N LYS A 66 -44.78 -12.55 -9.06
CA LYS A 66 -44.53 -12.32 -7.63
C LYS A 66 -43.15 -12.84 -7.23
N GLY A 67 -42.63 -12.37 -6.11
CA GLY A 67 -41.33 -12.82 -5.61
C GLY A 67 -40.18 -12.18 -6.36
N ARG A 68 -40.14 -10.85 -6.41
CA ARG A 68 -39.04 -10.13 -7.05
C ARG A 68 -37.77 -10.30 -6.21
N VAL A 69 -36.75 -10.91 -6.82
CA VAL A 69 -35.41 -10.98 -6.23
C VAL A 69 -34.79 -9.59 -6.27
N ILE A 70 -34.36 -9.11 -5.10
CA ILE A 70 -33.61 -7.87 -4.94
C ILE A 70 -32.22 -8.23 -4.40
N ARG A 71 -31.20 -7.58 -4.96
CA ARG A 71 -29.82 -7.67 -4.47
C ARG A 71 -29.40 -6.32 -3.93
N THR A 72 -29.10 -6.28 -2.65
CA THR A 72 -28.55 -5.12 -1.96
C THR A 72 -27.05 -5.33 -1.75
N LYS A 73 -26.24 -4.37 -2.16
CA LYS A 73 -24.79 -4.37 -1.93
C LYS A 73 -24.48 -3.45 -0.76
N LEU A 74 -23.91 -4.00 0.31
CA LEU A 74 -23.49 -3.27 1.49
C LEU A 74 -21.96 -3.24 1.58
N PRO A 75 -21.34 -2.15 2.06
CA PRO A 75 -19.92 -2.12 2.33
C PRO A 75 -19.59 -3.05 3.51
N GLY A 76 -18.62 -3.95 3.31
CA GLY A 76 -18.05 -4.84 4.33
C GLY A 76 -16.79 -4.26 4.98
N ASN A 77 -15.81 -5.12 5.27
CA ASN A 77 -14.55 -4.66 5.86
C ASN A 77 -13.63 -4.00 4.82
N VAL A 78 -12.81 -3.07 5.28
CA VAL A 78 -11.69 -2.55 4.51
C VAL A 78 -10.50 -3.49 4.66
N LYS A 79 -9.80 -3.73 3.56
CA LYS A 79 -8.57 -4.52 3.52
C LYS A 79 -7.44 -3.71 2.93
N SER A 80 -6.25 -3.87 3.49
CA SER A 80 -4.99 -3.42 2.91
C SER A 80 -4.13 -4.65 2.66
N ASP A 81 -3.54 -4.72 1.45
CA ASP A 81 -2.63 -5.81 1.11
C ASP A 81 -1.25 -5.56 1.76
N ASN A 82 -0.44 -6.61 1.87
CA ASN A 82 0.93 -6.48 2.34
C ASN A 82 1.76 -5.64 1.38
N ILE A 83 2.62 -4.78 1.93
CA ILE A 83 3.54 -3.95 1.14
C ILE A 83 4.85 -4.71 0.95
N ILE A 84 5.32 -4.82 -0.29
CA ILE A 84 6.57 -5.48 -0.64
C ILE A 84 7.58 -4.43 -1.07
N LEU A 85 8.74 -4.44 -0.42
CA LEU A 85 9.79 -3.46 -0.59
C LEU A 85 11.09 -4.16 -0.97
N LYS A 86 11.77 -3.70 -2.03
CA LYS A 86 13.08 -4.25 -2.43
C LYS A 86 14.14 -3.17 -2.46
N GLN A 87 15.29 -3.48 -1.86
CA GLN A 87 16.47 -2.61 -1.83
C GLN A 87 17.73 -3.42 -2.17
N GLY A 88 18.81 -2.75 -2.53
CA GLY A 88 20.12 -3.40 -2.60
C GLY A 88 20.50 -3.95 -1.22
N LEU A 89 21.12 -5.13 -1.18
CA LEU A 89 21.60 -5.69 0.07
C LEU A 89 22.71 -4.79 0.64
N THR A 90 22.51 -4.31 1.86
CA THR A 90 23.48 -3.49 2.59
C THR A 90 23.99 -4.21 3.84
N ILE A 91 24.97 -3.61 4.53
CA ILE A 91 25.43 -4.10 5.84
C ILE A 91 24.47 -3.74 6.99
N SER A 92 23.41 -2.96 6.71
CA SER A 92 22.46 -2.55 7.73
C SER A 92 21.66 -3.74 8.25
N MET A 93 21.59 -3.86 9.58
CA MET A 93 20.83 -4.89 10.26
C MET A 93 19.43 -4.43 10.67
N THR A 94 19.02 -3.21 10.31
CA THR A 94 17.79 -2.57 10.79
C THR A 94 16.55 -3.42 10.49
N MET A 95 16.37 -3.84 9.23
CA MET A 95 15.20 -4.63 8.81
C MET A 95 15.23 -6.04 9.41
N TRP A 96 16.40 -6.66 9.49
CA TRP A 96 16.59 -7.96 10.11
C TRP A 96 16.26 -7.93 11.61
N ASN A 97 16.78 -6.94 12.33
CA ASN A 97 16.53 -6.77 13.76
C ASN A 97 15.07 -6.40 14.06
N TRP A 98 14.40 -5.68 13.14
CA TRP A 98 12.98 -5.41 13.25
C TRP A 98 12.16 -6.69 13.16
N LEU A 99 12.43 -7.53 12.14
CA LEU A 99 11.84 -8.86 12.04
C LEU A 99 12.14 -9.70 13.28
N LYS A 100 13.40 -9.73 13.71
CA LYS A 100 13.80 -10.51 14.87
C LYS A 100 13.07 -10.09 16.15
N SER A 101 12.86 -8.79 16.34
CA SER A 101 12.12 -8.27 17.48
C SER A 101 10.64 -8.68 17.47
N VAL A 102 10.03 -8.79 16.29
CA VAL A 102 8.67 -9.33 16.13
C VAL A 102 8.64 -10.82 16.50
N GLU A 103 9.58 -11.62 15.98
CA GLU A 103 9.70 -13.05 16.31
C GLU A 103 9.87 -13.30 17.80
N ASP A 104 10.63 -12.43 18.47
CA ASP A 104 10.90 -12.50 19.91
C ASP A 104 9.69 -12.05 20.78
N GLY A 105 8.51 -11.87 20.16
CA GLY A 105 7.25 -11.57 20.85
C GLY A 105 7.03 -10.10 21.17
N LYS A 106 7.90 -9.19 20.71
CA LYS A 106 7.75 -7.73 20.93
C LYS A 106 6.91 -7.06 19.85
N TRP A 107 6.13 -7.84 19.10
CA TRP A 107 5.35 -7.38 17.94
C TRP A 107 4.57 -6.08 18.19
N SER A 108 3.81 -5.99 19.29
CA SER A 108 2.99 -4.80 19.58
C SER A 108 3.79 -3.52 19.84
N GLN A 109 5.07 -3.65 20.18
CA GLN A 109 6.01 -2.54 20.37
C GLN A 109 6.81 -2.21 19.11
N GLN A 110 6.70 -3.04 18.08
CA GLN A 110 7.42 -2.93 16.81
C GLN A 110 6.53 -2.47 15.66
N LEU A 111 5.30 -2.02 15.95
CA LEU A 111 4.43 -1.41 14.95
C LEU A 111 5.00 -0.06 14.55
N ARG A 112 5.16 0.17 13.24
CA ARG A 112 5.77 1.38 12.71
C ARG A 112 4.94 1.97 11.57
N ASP A 113 4.73 3.28 11.60
CA ASP A 113 4.13 3.99 10.49
C ASP A 113 5.21 4.39 9.47
N GLY A 114 4.81 4.68 8.24
CA GLY A 114 5.72 5.16 7.22
C GLY A 114 5.00 5.80 6.03
N ASP A 115 5.75 6.60 5.28
CA ASP A 115 5.26 7.28 4.09
C ASP A 115 5.91 6.68 2.83
N ILE A 116 5.24 6.80 1.69
CA ILE A 116 5.75 6.49 0.36
C ILE A 116 5.53 7.75 -0.47
N THR A 117 6.62 8.39 -0.88
CA THR A 117 6.57 9.67 -1.59
C THR A 117 6.92 9.48 -3.06
N VAL A 118 6.04 9.90 -3.95
CA VAL A 118 6.23 9.86 -5.39
C VAL A 118 6.61 11.25 -5.87
N TYR A 119 7.74 11.33 -6.57
CA TYR A 119 8.30 12.57 -7.08
C TYR A 119 8.19 12.63 -8.61
N ASP A 120 8.16 13.84 -9.17
CA ASP A 120 8.29 14.07 -10.61
C ASP A 120 9.76 14.18 -11.08
N GLN A 121 9.96 14.50 -12.36
CA GLN A 121 11.28 14.67 -12.97
C GLN A 121 12.07 15.87 -12.40
N SER A 122 11.39 16.80 -11.74
CA SER A 122 11.99 17.97 -11.10
C SER A 122 12.23 17.75 -9.60
N ALA A 123 12.12 16.49 -9.13
CA ALA A 123 12.19 16.12 -7.71
C ALA A 123 11.15 16.84 -6.83
N THR A 124 10.00 17.19 -7.41
CA THR A 124 8.86 17.77 -6.68
C THR A 124 7.91 16.65 -6.26
N GLU A 125 7.50 16.64 -4.99
CA GLU A 125 6.50 15.69 -4.49
C GLU A 125 5.18 15.88 -5.23
N ARG A 126 4.66 14.80 -5.82
CA ARG A 126 3.39 14.79 -6.55
C ARG A 126 2.31 13.93 -5.92
N ALA A 127 2.70 12.91 -5.18
CA ALA A 127 1.77 12.11 -4.41
C ALA A 127 2.47 11.53 -3.18
N ARG A 128 1.72 11.39 -2.10
CA ARG A 128 2.19 10.72 -0.89
C ARG A 128 1.16 9.71 -0.44
N PHE A 129 1.64 8.52 -0.13
CA PHE A 129 0.87 7.49 0.53
C PHE A 129 1.43 7.24 1.92
N ARG A 130 0.58 6.85 2.86
CA ARG A 130 0.95 6.50 4.23
C ARG A 130 0.47 5.11 4.54
N PHE A 131 1.32 4.33 5.20
CA PHE A 131 0.92 3.09 5.83
C PHE A 131 1.08 3.20 7.34
N ASN A 132 0.16 2.58 8.08
CA ASN A 132 0.15 2.62 9.54
C ASN A 132 0.29 1.22 10.14
N GLY A 133 0.94 1.15 11.30
CA GLY A 133 1.08 -0.07 12.09
C GLY A 133 1.75 -1.21 11.33
N ALA A 134 2.76 -0.90 10.52
CA ALA A 134 3.49 -1.89 9.76
C ALA A 134 4.35 -2.78 10.66
N TRP A 135 4.56 -4.02 10.25
CA TRP A 135 5.57 -4.92 10.80
C TRP A 135 5.99 -5.97 9.74
N PRO A 136 7.25 -6.43 9.76
CA PRO A 136 7.77 -7.35 8.75
C PRO A 136 7.24 -8.76 8.97
N VAL A 137 6.65 -9.34 7.92
CA VAL A 137 6.21 -10.73 7.89
C VAL A 137 7.23 -11.64 7.21
N ARG A 138 8.12 -11.07 6.39
CA ARG A 138 9.12 -11.83 5.64
C ARG A 138 10.33 -10.96 5.27
N TYR A 139 11.52 -11.55 5.37
CA TYR A 139 12.77 -11.00 4.88
C TYR A 139 13.42 -12.03 3.94
N LYS A 140 13.64 -11.66 2.68
CA LYS A 140 14.23 -12.53 1.65
C LYS A 140 15.46 -11.84 1.05
N ILE A 141 16.53 -12.59 0.83
CA ILE A 141 17.70 -12.13 0.09
C ILE A 141 17.82 -12.90 -1.22
N SER A 142 18.44 -12.29 -2.22
CA SER A 142 18.81 -12.96 -3.47
C SER A 142 19.66 -14.20 -3.22
N ASP A 143 19.53 -15.20 -4.09
CA ASP A 143 20.44 -16.34 -4.10
C ASP A 143 21.84 -15.88 -4.56
N PHE A 144 22.88 -16.38 -3.89
CA PHE A 144 24.26 -16.06 -4.25
C PHE A 144 24.80 -17.07 -5.26
N LYS A 145 25.35 -16.57 -6.37
CA LYS A 145 26.04 -17.37 -7.39
C LYS A 145 27.39 -16.73 -7.68
N ALA A 146 28.46 -17.51 -7.61
CA ALA A 146 29.82 -17.02 -7.75
C ALA A 146 30.15 -16.47 -9.16
N ASP A 147 29.37 -16.86 -10.17
CA ASP A 147 29.50 -16.45 -11.57
C ASP A 147 28.52 -15.32 -11.97
N SER A 148 27.70 -14.84 -11.03
CA SER A 148 26.74 -13.76 -11.30
C SER A 148 27.39 -12.38 -11.18
N GLY A 149 27.04 -11.48 -12.11
CA GLY A 149 27.39 -10.05 -12.06
C GLY A 149 26.30 -9.16 -11.48
N GLU A 150 25.21 -9.73 -10.96
CA GLU A 150 24.07 -8.98 -10.42
C GLU A 150 24.32 -8.53 -8.97
N PHE A 151 23.77 -7.37 -8.60
CA PHE A 151 23.75 -6.92 -7.22
C PHE A 151 22.78 -7.76 -6.39
N ALA A 152 23.17 -8.13 -5.17
CA ALA A 152 22.28 -8.79 -4.24
C ALA A 152 21.15 -7.83 -3.82
N VAL A 153 19.92 -8.35 -3.74
CA VAL A 153 18.71 -7.61 -3.37
C VAL A 153 18.15 -8.20 -2.08
N ALA A 154 17.72 -7.33 -1.18
CA ALA A 154 16.92 -7.65 -0.02
C ALA A 154 15.47 -7.23 -0.24
N GLU A 155 14.55 -8.15 -0.01
CA GLU A 155 13.10 -7.98 -0.09
C GLU A 155 12.51 -8.09 1.32
N VAL A 156 11.73 -7.09 1.71
CA VAL A 156 10.98 -7.05 2.96
C VAL A 156 9.50 -6.97 2.64
N GLU A 157 8.72 -7.89 3.20
CA GLU A 157 7.27 -7.86 3.13
C GLU A 157 6.72 -7.35 4.47
N LEU A 158 5.87 -6.33 4.41
CA LEU A 158 5.25 -5.69 5.56
C LEU A 158 3.75 -5.97 5.57
N SER A 159 3.25 -6.50 6.69
CA SER A 159 1.82 -6.41 7.00
C SER A 159 1.53 -5.02 7.55
N VAL A 160 0.41 -4.41 7.16
CA VAL A 160 0.01 -3.06 7.55
C VAL A 160 -1.45 -3.06 8.01
N ASN A 161 -1.78 -2.16 8.94
CA ASN A 161 -3.16 -1.98 9.38
C ASN A 161 -3.96 -1.16 8.36
N ASP A 162 -3.33 -0.12 7.83
CA ASP A 162 -3.95 0.82 6.91
C ASP A 162 -2.97 1.27 5.85
N PHE A 163 -3.49 1.52 4.65
CA PHE A 163 -2.81 2.23 3.56
C PHE A 163 -3.68 3.37 3.03
N LEU A 164 -3.18 4.60 3.00
CA LEU A 164 -3.95 5.81 2.72
C LEU A 164 -3.22 6.70 1.72
N ARG A 165 -3.95 7.40 0.86
CA ARG A 165 -3.40 8.51 0.06
C ARG A 165 -3.54 9.81 0.86
N ILE A 166 -2.45 10.57 0.96
CA ILE A 166 -2.35 11.80 1.75
C ILE A 166 -2.33 13.04 0.85
N SER A 167 -1.64 12.98 -0.30
CA SER A 167 -1.59 14.03 -1.34
C SER A 167 -1.67 13.45 -2.75
#